data_AF-A0A7K3B647-F1
#
_entry.id   AF-A0A7K3B647-F1
#
_cell.length_a   1.000
_cell.length_b   1.000
_cell.length_c   1.000
_cell.angle_alpha   90.00
_cell.angle_beta   90.00
_cell.angle_gamma   90.00
#
_symmetry.space_group_name_H-M   'P 1'
#
loop_
_entity.id
_entity.type
_entity.pdbx_description
1 polymer ?
#
loop_
_entity_poly.entity_id
_entity_poly.type
_entity_poly.pdbx_seq_one_letter_code
_entity_poly.pdbx_strand_id
1 'polypeptide(L)'
;MRLNSVPADPGGGGTSAGTTKVDTQRLDGAANALVELRGDTENVDNKADEDTLGAVTGLNRHTAPGPPEGGSWATAGSLVGMDVRWGDQVANLKLMLQDISDKLHTSSGHYTRAEQEEQARQASIHTPFG
;
A
#
# COMPACT_ATOMS: atom_id res chain seq x y z
N MET A 1 -45.90 -14.74 5.07
CA MET A 1 -45.70 -13.34 4.64
C MET A 1 -46.41 -12.40 5.61
N ARG A 2 -45.66 -11.64 6.41
CA ARG A 2 -46.12 -10.39 7.02
C ARG A 2 -44.91 -9.47 7.12
N LEU A 3 -44.99 -8.36 6.39
CA LEU A 3 -44.06 -7.25 6.41
C LEU A 3 -44.29 -6.51 7.75
N ASN A 4 -43.30 -6.50 8.64
CA ASN A 4 -43.30 -5.59 9.77
C ASN A 4 -42.73 -4.25 9.30
N SER A 5 -43.65 -3.38 8.92
CA SER A 5 -43.46 -1.93 8.78
C SER A 5 -43.13 -1.33 10.14
N VAL A 6 -41.90 -0.81 10.28
CA VAL A 6 -41.51 0.05 11.40
C VAL A 6 -42.17 1.42 11.19
N PRO A 7 -42.69 2.10 12.23
CA PRO A 7 -43.37 3.39 12.07
C PRO A 7 -42.38 4.47 11.65
N ALA A 8 -42.83 5.35 10.75
CA ALA A 8 -42.18 6.63 10.52
C ALA A 8 -42.37 7.52 11.75
N ASP A 9 -41.27 8.01 12.33
CA ASP A 9 -41.30 9.11 13.28
C ASP A 9 -40.88 10.41 12.56
N PRO A 10 -41.62 11.52 12.70
CA PRO A 10 -41.45 12.73 11.94
C PRO A 10 -40.62 13.77 12.70
N GLY A 11 -39.65 14.38 12.01
CA GLY A 11 -39.23 15.75 12.31
C GLY A 11 -38.31 15.97 13.51
N GLY A 12 -37.08 16.38 13.18
CA GLY A 12 -36.17 17.09 14.08
C GLY A 12 -34.97 17.50 13.24
N GLY A 13 -34.99 18.69 12.64
CA GLY A 13 -34.33 19.82 13.29
C GLY A 13 -32.88 19.85 12.82
N GLY A 14 -32.58 20.69 11.83
CA GLY A 14 -31.25 20.79 11.26
C GLY A 14 -30.19 21.10 12.33
N THR A 15 -29.07 20.40 12.25
CA THR A 15 -27.80 20.87 12.78
C THR A 15 -26.70 20.46 11.83
N SER A 16 -26.05 21.50 11.29
CA SER A 16 -24.69 21.55 10.74
C SER A 16 -24.29 20.52 9.69
N ALA A 17 -23.79 21.02 8.56
CA ALA A 17 -22.69 20.37 7.86
C ALA A 17 -21.61 20.01 8.89
N GLY A 18 -21.65 18.78 9.41
CA GLY A 18 -20.62 18.25 10.26
C GLY A 18 -19.37 18.14 9.42
N THR A 19 -18.39 18.99 9.67
CA THR A 19 -17.04 18.80 9.19
C THR A 19 -16.61 17.42 9.69
N THR A 20 -16.60 16.43 8.79
CA THR A 20 -16.09 15.10 9.13
C THR A 20 -14.59 15.32 9.30
N LYS A 21 -14.14 15.48 10.55
CA LYS A 21 -12.72 15.66 10.85
C LYS A 21 -12.02 14.38 10.43
N VAL A 22 -11.25 14.47 9.35
CA VAL A 22 -10.47 13.34 8.86
C VAL A 22 -9.36 13.09 9.85
N ASP A 23 -9.24 11.83 10.29
CA ASP A 23 -8.17 11.39 11.19
C ASP A 23 -6.87 11.26 10.39
N THR A 24 -6.18 12.41 10.21
CA THR A 24 -4.92 12.50 9.49
C THR A 24 -3.84 11.62 10.11
N GLN A 25 -3.86 11.42 11.43
CA GLN A 25 -2.95 10.51 12.13
C GLN A 25 -3.15 9.06 11.69
N ARG A 26 -4.40 8.61 11.46
CA ARG A 26 -4.64 7.28 10.86
C ARG A 26 -4.17 7.17 9.42
N LEU A 27 -4.31 8.24 8.63
CA LEU A 27 -3.81 8.26 7.24
C LEU A 27 -2.28 8.15 7.20
N ASP A 28 -1.58 8.91 8.03
CA ASP A 28 -0.12 8.85 8.15
C ASP A 28 0.34 7.49 8.67
N GLY A 29 -0.35 6.95 9.67
CA GLY A 29 -0.08 5.61 10.21
C GLY A 29 -0.24 4.52 9.14
N ALA A 30 -1.30 4.58 8.33
CA ALA A 30 -1.50 3.66 7.22
C ALA A 30 -0.43 3.82 6.13
N ALA A 31 -0.04 5.05 5.81
CA ALA A 31 0.98 5.31 4.81
C ALA A 31 2.36 4.76 5.22
N ASN A 32 2.74 4.94 6.50
CA ASN A 32 3.98 4.38 7.06
C ASN A 32 3.96 2.86 7.07
N ALA A 33 2.85 2.22 7.48
CA ALA A 33 2.71 0.77 7.46
C ALA A 33 2.87 0.19 6.03
N LEU A 34 2.42 0.90 5.00
CA LEU A 34 2.63 0.48 3.60
C LEU A 34 4.09 0.60 3.16
N VAL A 35 4.83 1.59 3.67
CA VAL A 35 6.28 1.72 3.44
C VAL A 35 7.04 0.58 4.11
N GLU A 36 6.70 0.25 5.35
CA GLU A 36 7.27 -0.89 6.07
C GLU A 36 6.98 -2.21 5.34
N LEU A 37 5.72 -2.44 4.93
CA LEU A 37 5.34 -3.61 4.17
C LEU A 37 6.11 -3.73 2.83
N ARG A 38 6.38 -2.61 2.17
CA ARG A 38 7.21 -2.58 0.96
C ARG A 38 8.65 -3.04 1.25
N GLY A 39 9.22 -2.58 2.37
CA GLY A 39 10.56 -3.00 2.82
C GLY A 39 10.61 -4.48 3.19
N ASP A 40 9.60 -4.99 3.90
CA ASP A 40 9.49 -6.41 4.24
C ASP A 40 9.34 -7.27 2.98
N THR A 41 8.54 -6.81 2.02
CA THR A 41 8.39 -7.47 0.72
C THR A 41 9.72 -7.57 -0.01
N GLU A 42 10.55 -6.51 0.03
CA GLU A 42 11.89 -6.51 -0.56
C GLU A 42 12.84 -7.52 0.09
N ASN A 43 12.83 -7.60 1.42
CA ASN A 43 13.68 -8.53 2.15
C ASN A 43 13.32 -9.99 1.86
N VAL A 44 12.02 -10.30 1.81
CA VAL A 44 11.53 -11.65 1.48
C VAL A 44 11.83 -12.00 0.02
N ASP A 45 11.68 -11.04 -0.90
CA ASP A 45 11.95 -11.21 -2.32
C ASP A 45 13.44 -11.51 -2.60
N ASN A 46 14.35 -10.72 -2.02
CA ASN A 46 15.80 -10.96 -2.16
C ASN A 46 16.20 -12.37 -1.71
N LYS A 47 15.59 -12.85 -0.62
CA LYS A 47 15.85 -14.22 -0.13
C LYS A 47 15.35 -15.28 -1.12
N ALA A 48 14.18 -15.07 -1.71
CA ALA A 48 13.60 -15.99 -2.68
C ALA A 48 14.42 -16.06 -3.98
N ASP A 49 14.93 -14.91 -4.44
CA ASP A 49 15.84 -14.82 -5.60
C ASP A 49 17.16 -15.56 -5.33
N GLU A 50 17.81 -15.28 -4.19
CA GLU A 50 19.03 -15.98 -3.76
C GLU A 50 18.85 -17.52 -3.70
N ASP A 51 17.76 -17.99 -3.08
CA ASP A 51 17.46 -19.43 -2.96
C ASP A 51 17.19 -20.04 -4.35
N THR A 52 16.54 -19.31 -5.26
CA THR A 52 16.23 -19.78 -6.62
C THR A 52 17.47 -19.86 -7.49
N LEU A 53 18.32 -18.83 -7.48
CA LEU A 53 19.62 -18.83 -8.17
C LEU A 53 20.54 -19.93 -7.64
N GLY A 54 20.54 -20.15 -6.32
CA GLY A 54 21.25 -21.25 -5.68
C GLY A 54 20.80 -22.62 -6.19
N ALA A 55 19.49 -22.84 -6.27
CA ALA A 55 18.91 -24.07 -6.79
C ALA A 55 19.20 -24.29 -8.28
N VAL A 56 19.09 -23.25 -9.11
CA VAL A 56 19.42 -23.29 -10.55
C VAL A 56 20.89 -23.66 -10.75
N THR A 57 21.80 -23.02 -10.02
CA THR A 57 23.23 -23.30 -10.08
C THR A 57 23.53 -24.72 -9.60
N GLY A 58 22.89 -25.16 -8.52
CA GLY A 58 23.00 -26.53 -8.02
C GLY A 58 22.58 -27.58 -9.04
N LEU A 59 21.43 -27.39 -9.69
CA LEU A 59 20.94 -28.28 -10.74
C LEU A 59 21.89 -28.33 -11.94
N ASN A 60 22.35 -27.16 -12.39
CA ASN A 60 23.23 -27.06 -13.55
C ASN A 60 24.66 -27.58 -13.29
N ARG A 61 25.12 -27.58 -12.04
CA ARG A 61 26.40 -28.20 -11.64
C ARG A 61 26.44 -29.71 -11.92
N HIS A 62 25.28 -30.37 -11.99
CA HIS A 62 25.18 -31.80 -12.26
C HIS A 62 24.94 -32.16 -13.74
N THR A 63 25.00 -31.18 -14.65
CA THR A 63 24.93 -31.42 -16.10
C THR A 63 26.29 -31.70 -16.74
N ALA A 64 26.29 -32.37 -17.90
CA ALA A 64 27.46 -32.79 -18.68
C ALA A 64 28.53 -31.69 -18.81
N PRO A 65 29.83 -32.03 -18.99
CA PRO A 65 30.93 -31.08 -18.85
C PRO A 65 30.74 -29.83 -19.72
N GLY A 66 30.55 -28.68 -19.05
CA GLY A 66 30.28 -27.38 -19.63
C GLY A 66 30.26 -26.30 -18.53
N PRO A 67 30.29 -25.00 -18.87
CA PRO A 67 30.27 -23.93 -17.88
C PRO A 67 29.01 -24.02 -16.99
N PRO A 68 29.12 -23.72 -15.67
CA PRO A 68 28.04 -23.90 -14.70
C PRO A 68 26.79 -23.05 -14.99
N GLU A 69 26.94 -21.99 -15.78
CA GLU A 69 25.85 -21.13 -16.25
C GLU A 69 25.08 -21.71 -17.44
N GLY A 70 25.62 -22.76 -18.08
CA GLY A 70 25.08 -23.38 -19.30
C GLY A 70 24.59 -24.83 -19.10
N GLY A 71 23.96 -25.12 -17.95
CA GLY A 71 23.40 -26.44 -17.70
C GLY A 71 22.15 -26.75 -18.54
N SER A 72 21.84 -28.04 -18.68
CA SER A 72 20.83 -28.57 -19.62
C SER A 72 19.51 -29.01 -18.96
N TRP A 73 19.36 -28.84 -17.65
CA TRP A 73 18.17 -29.29 -16.94
C TRP A 73 16.98 -28.38 -17.24
N ALA A 74 15.94 -28.92 -17.86
CA ALA A 74 14.69 -28.20 -18.12
C ALA A 74 14.07 -27.61 -16.84
N THR A 75 14.25 -28.29 -15.69
CA THR A 75 13.82 -27.80 -14.38
C THR A 75 14.55 -26.53 -13.95
N ALA A 76 15.84 -26.40 -14.23
CA ALA A 76 16.60 -25.19 -13.93
C ALA A 76 16.09 -24.01 -14.78
N GLY A 77 15.85 -24.22 -16.07
CA GLY A 77 15.22 -23.21 -16.93
C GLY A 77 13.80 -22.83 -16.49
N SER A 78 13.04 -23.80 -15.97
CA SER A 78 11.69 -23.54 -15.43
C SER A 78 11.74 -22.71 -14.15
N LEU A 79 12.73 -22.94 -13.28
CA LEU A 79 12.95 -22.12 -12.07
C LEU A 79 13.32 -20.68 -12.43
N VAL A 80 14.22 -20.46 -13.40
CA VAL A 80 14.53 -19.10 -13.90
C VAL A 80 13.28 -18.42 -14.47
N GLY A 81 12.46 -19.15 -15.24
CA GLY A 81 11.21 -18.61 -15.77
C GLY A 81 10.18 -18.26 -14.67
N MET A 82 10.16 -19.00 -13.58
CA MET A 82 9.33 -18.70 -12.41
C MET A 82 9.84 -17.47 -11.66
N ASP A 83 11.16 -17.40 -11.45
CA ASP A 83 11.85 -16.30 -10.79
C ASP A 83 11.57 -14.95 -11.46
N VAL A 84 11.74 -14.89 -12.79
CA VAL A 84 11.42 -13.67 -13.58
C VAL A 84 9.96 -13.24 -13.39
N ARG A 85 9.01 -14.19 -13.47
CA ARG A 85 7.58 -13.88 -13.31
C ARG A 85 7.25 -13.42 -11.90
N TRP A 86 7.91 -13.99 -10.90
CA TRP A 86 7.78 -13.60 -9.51
C TRP A 86 8.31 -12.18 -9.31
N GLY A 87 9.51 -11.87 -9.82
CA GLY A 87 10.10 -10.53 -9.79
C GLY A 87 9.20 -9.47 -10.43
N ASP A 88 8.58 -9.77 -11.58
CA ASP A 88 7.60 -8.88 -12.23
C ASP A 88 6.38 -8.60 -11.32
N GLN A 89 5.88 -9.62 -10.62
CA GLN A 89 4.74 -9.49 -9.70
C GLN A 89 5.11 -8.67 -8.45
N VAL A 90 6.30 -8.91 -7.88
CA VAL A 90 6.79 -8.17 -6.73
C VAL A 90 7.04 -6.71 -7.08
N ALA A 91 7.64 -6.42 -8.24
CA ALA A 91 7.83 -5.07 -8.73
C ALA A 91 6.50 -4.31 -8.85
N ASN A 92 5.47 -4.96 -9.43
CA ASN A 92 4.13 -4.37 -9.53
C ASN A 92 3.52 -4.11 -8.15
N LEU A 93 3.63 -5.06 -7.22
CA LEU A 93 3.15 -4.86 -5.84
C LEU A 93 3.83 -3.67 -5.17
N LYS A 94 5.16 -3.56 -5.27
CA LYS A 94 5.91 -2.43 -4.71
C LYS A 94 5.46 -1.08 -5.29
N LEU A 95 5.21 -1.02 -6.60
CA LEU A 95 4.68 0.19 -7.25
C LEU A 95 3.30 0.58 -6.72
N MET A 96 2.39 -0.39 -6.54
CA MET A 96 1.07 -0.14 -5.97
C MET A 96 1.15 0.33 -4.51
N LEU A 97 2.00 -0.29 -3.69
CA LEU A 97 2.21 0.12 -2.29
C LEU A 97 2.74 1.55 -2.20
N GLN A 98 3.70 1.90 -3.07
CA GLN A 98 4.24 3.25 -3.15
C GLN A 98 3.16 4.27 -3.55
N ASP A 99 2.42 4.02 -4.63
CA ASP A 99 1.38 4.91 -5.12
C ASP A 99 0.27 5.15 -4.07
N ILE A 100 -0.15 4.12 -3.35
CA ILE A 100 -1.14 4.26 -2.27
C ILE A 100 -0.55 5.08 -1.12
N SER A 101 0.68 4.82 -0.70
CA SER A 101 1.34 5.57 0.37
C SER A 101 1.48 7.07 0.03
N ASP A 102 1.87 7.38 -1.21
CA ASP A 102 2.01 8.76 -1.69
C ASP A 102 0.65 9.50 -1.71
N LYS A 103 -0.41 8.80 -2.13
CA LYS A 103 -1.79 9.34 -2.09
C LYS A 103 -2.25 9.61 -0.67
N LEU A 104 -1.95 8.71 0.28
CA LEU A 104 -2.32 8.90 1.69
C LEU A 104 -1.59 10.09 2.32
N HIS A 105 -0.28 10.21 2.10
CA HIS A 105 0.51 11.37 2.55
C HIS A 105 -0.01 12.67 1.94
N THR A 106 -0.29 12.69 0.64
CA THR A 106 -0.83 13.85 -0.05
C THR A 106 -2.20 14.24 0.53
N SER A 107 -3.07 13.26 0.75
CA SER A 107 -4.39 13.50 1.35
C SER A 107 -4.29 14.03 2.77
N SER A 108 -3.41 13.48 3.60
CA SER A 108 -3.16 13.94 4.97
C SER A 108 -2.68 15.40 4.98
N GLY A 109 -1.75 15.75 4.08
CA GLY A 109 -1.26 17.13 3.92
C GLY A 109 -2.35 18.11 3.49
N HIS A 110 -3.22 17.72 2.55
CA HIS A 110 -4.37 18.54 2.13
C HIS A 110 -5.35 18.79 3.28
N TYR A 111 -5.71 17.75 4.04
CA TYR A 111 -6.61 17.90 5.19
C TYR A 111 -6.00 18.76 6.30
N THR A 112 -4.72 18.58 6.59
CA THR A 112 -4.00 19.39 7.58
C THR A 112 -4.00 20.87 7.19
N ARG A 113 -3.72 21.19 5.92
CA ARG A 113 -3.77 22.57 5.43
C ARG A 113 -5.18 23.16 5.50
N ALA A 114 -6.18 22.40 5.06
CA ALA A 114 -7.57 22.85 5.12
C ALA A 114 -8.04 23.11 6.57
N GLU A 115 -7.61 22.29 7.54
CA GLU A 115 -7.90 22.53 8.95
C GLU A 115 -7.22 23.80 9.47
N GLN A 116 -5.96 24.06 9.10
CA GLN A 116 -5.26 25.30 9.48
C GLN A 116 -5.92 26.56 8.87
N GLU A 117 -6.31 26.50 7.59
CA GLU A 117 -7.01 27.60 6.92
C GLU A 117 -8.38 27.88 7.55
N GLU A 118 -9.11 26.83 7.91
CA GLU A 118 -10.40 26.95 8.58
C GLU A 118 -10.25 27.51 10.00
N GLN A 119 -9.26 27.05 10.77
CA GLN A 119 -8.95 27.60 12.09
C GLN A 119 -8.55 29.08 12.01
N ALA A 120 -7.73 29.46 11.02
CA ALA A 120 -7.36 30.86 10.78
C ALA A 120 -8.58 31.72 10.43
N ARG A 121 -9.50 31.20 9.59
CA ARG A 121 -10.75 31.89 9.25
C ARG A 121 -11.64 32.07 10.48
N GLN A 122 -11.83 31.02 11.28
CA GLN A 122 -12.62 31.09 12.51
C GLN A 122 -12.01 32.06 13.52
N ALA A 123 -10.69 32.05 13.71
CA ALA A 123 -10.00 33.01 14.57
C ALA A 123 -10.18 34.46 14.09
N SER A 124 -10.12 34.70 12.78
CA SER A 124 -10.37 36.04 12.21
C SER A 124 -11.80 36.53 12.41
N ILE A 125 -12.79 35.62 12.45
CA ILE A 125 -14.20 35.94 12.69
C ILE A 125 -14.47 36.14 14.19
N HIS A 126 -13.80 35.38 15.05
CA HIS A 126 -13.99 35.44 16.51
C HIS A 126 -13.18 36.52 17.22
N THR A 127 -12.32 37.27 16.51
CA THR A 127 -11.64 38.45 17.04
C THR A 127 -12.56 39.66 16.85
N PRO A 128 -13.32 40.10 17.87
CA PRO A 128 -14.15 41.29 17.74
C PRO A 128 -13.21 42.50 17.71
N PHE A 129 -13.56 43.50 16.89
CA PHE A 129 -12.93 44.82 16.80
C PHE A 129 -12.14 45.21 18.06
N GLY A 130 -10.82 45.38 17.90
CA GLY A 130 -10.01 46.14 18.85
C GLY A 130 -10.36 47.62 18.82
#